data_AF-A0A9P7USX6-F1
#
_entry.id   AF-A0A9P7USX6-F1
#
_cell.length_a   1.000
_cell.length_b   1.000
_cell.length_c   1.000
_cell.angle_alpha   90.00
_cell.angle_beta   90.00
_cell.angle_gamma   90.00
#
_symmetry.space_group_name_H-M   'P 1'
#
loop_
_entity.id
_entity.type
_entity.pdbx_description
1 polymer ?
#
loop_
_entity_poly.entity_id
_entity_poly.type
_entity_poly.pdbx_seq_one_letter_code
_entity_poly.pdbx_strand_id
1 'polypeptide(L)'
;MAPVQDTPSVKITYSANVTSVLPALMSAVRTSPSTEGPPHDGKVIGKDPVTYRYNQPVPIPSYLIAIASGNVVYRAFPRLEDKKWTSGVWAEPELIDAAYWEFSEDTTKLMAAEEQIAGPYRFGVYDLLVLPPSFPYGGMENPCLTFLTPTLLTGDRALVDVVVHEFTHSYFGNGVTHAYATHFWLNEGWTTYMERVLLQVLHSPAERGFSYLIGYKSLVDDLKRYEEQPKYQRLVIEFQKGEDPDDAYSIIPYDKGANLILHIERTLGGLDVFLPYIRDYVDTFMGKSITTEQWKAHLYSYYEKHGGADKVRALDGIDWDAWFFGGGVKLPVEMEYDTSLAKSAYSLAEKWEAAGATADVSKLEFKEGDLDGFNTNQRIVFLEHLQSLNPLPSSHLFHLGSLYKLSTTTNAEVRLRFYQLVLDDPRSDAAKAFAREAANWVIGEGTGMVVGRMKFCRDTFRAVYGVDKDLAVKAFLKEKNSFHPIARKMIEKDLKLV
;
A
#
# COMPACT_ATOMS: atom_id res chain seq x y z
N MET A 1 -19.15 -11.31 8.86
CA MET A 1 -18.64 -11.80 10.17
C MET A 1 -19.72 -11.79 11.25
N ALA A 2 -20.42 -10.68 11.46
CA ALA A 2 -21.52 -10.55 12.43
C ALA A 2 -22.58 -9.57 11.89
N PRO A 3 -23.84 -9.61 12.34
CA PRO A 3 -24.83 -8.59 12.02
C PRO A 3 -24.49 -7.28 12.74
N VAL A 4 -24.06 -6.27 11.98
CA VAL A 4 -23.71 -4.92 12.46
C VAL A 4 -24.23 -3.86 11.48
N GLN A 5 -24.29 -2.60 11.90
CA GLN A 5 -24.50 -1.48 10.98
C GLN A 5 -23.20 -1.27 10.20
N ASP A 6 -23.05 -1.96 9.07
CA ASP A 6 -21.81 -1.99 8.31
C ASP A 6 -21.61 -0.72 7.47
N THR A 7 -21.26 0.36 8.16
CA THR A 7 -21.01 1.67 7.60
C THR A 7 -19.91 2.35 8.39
N PRO A 8 -18.93 3.01 7.73
CA PRO A 8 -17.85 3.70 8.42
C PRO A 8 -18.35 4.94 9.19
N SER A 9 -19.57 5.41 8.94
CA SER A 9 -20.23 6.47 9.71
C SER A 9 -20.56 6.07 11.16
N VAL A 10 -20.58 4.78 11.48
CA VAL A 10 -20.85 4.28 12.83
C VAL A 10 -19.58 3.70 13.42
N LYS A 11 -19.12 4.28 14.54
CA LYS A 11 -18.00 3.75 15.32
C LYS A 11 -18.49 3.10 16.60
N ILE A 12 -17.92 1.94 16.93
CA ILE A 12 -18.26 1.16 18.12
C ILE A 12 -17.01 0.80 18.90
N THR A 13 -17.14 0.70 20.22
CA THR A 13 -16.21 -0.11 21.04
C THR A 13 -16.69 -1.55 21.03
N TYR A 14 -15.79 -2.50 21.28
CA TYR A 14 -16.19 -3.90 21.40
C TYR A 14 -15.32 -4.68 22.38
N SER A 15 -15.88 -5.76 22.91
CA SER A 15 -15.15 -6.80 23.62
C SER A 15 -15.48 -8.14 22.97
N ALA A 16 -14.52 -9.06 22.96
CA ALA A 16 -14.69 -10.37 22.33
C ALA A 16 -14.09 -11.48 23.17
N ASN A 17 -14.72 -12.65 23.14
CA ASN A 17 -14.18 -13.91 23.65
C ASN A 17 -14.10 -14.89 22.47
N VAL A 18 -12.90 -15.32 22.12
CA VAL A 18 -12.65 -16.24 21.00
C VAL A 18 -12.03 -17.52 21.54
N THR A 19 -12.73 -18.63 21.41
CA THR A 19 -12.20 -19.95 21.76
C THR A 19 -11.64 -20.62 20.51
N SER A 20 -10.37 -21.02 20.55
CA SER A 20 -9.69 -21.70 19.45
C SER A 20 -8.69 -22.72 19.98
N VAL A 21 -8.43 -23.77 19.20
CA VAL A 21 -7.31 -24.71 19.43
C VAL A 21 -5.99 -24.19 18.86
N LEU A 22 -6.02 -23.02 18.22
CA LEU A 22 -4.84 -22.30 17.74
C LEU A 22 -4.77 -20.93 18.40
N PRO A 23 -3.60 -20.26 18.42
CA PRO A 23 -3.53 -18.83 18.67
C PRO A 23 -4.61 -18.07 17.91
N ALA A 24 -5.39 -17.23 18.61
CA ALA A 24 -6.39 -16.36 18.02
C ALA A 24 -6.05 -14.91 18.33
N LEU A 25 -6.00 -14.09 17.28
CA LEU A 25 -5.65 -12.68 17.30
C LEU A 25 -6.84 -11.85 16.84
N MET A 26 -7.02 -10.65 17.40
CA MET A 26 -8.05 -9.70 17.00
C MET A 26 -7.52 -8.28 17.02
N SER A 27 -8.17 -7.39 16.28
CA SER A 27 -7.90 -5.95 16.21
C SER A 27 -8.30 -5.17 17.48
N ALA A 28 -7.81 -5.62 18.62
CA ALA A 28 -8.12 -5.13 19.95
C ALA A 28 -7.01 -5.45 20.94
N VAL A 29 -7.01 -4.81 22.11
CA VAL A 29 -6.08 -5.13 23.18
C VAL A 29 -6.45 -6.48 23.78
N ARG A 30 -5.51 -7.45 23.75
CA ARG A 30 -5.70 -8.75 24.41
C ARG A 30 -5.63 -8.57 25.93
N THR A 31 -6.65 -9.03 26.64
CA THR A 31 -6.72 -8.98 28.11
C THR A 31 -6.43 -10.33 28.76
N SER A 32 -6.61 -11.44 28.04
CA SER A 32 -6.28 -12.79 28.51
C SER A 32 -6.19 -13.77 27.34
N PRO A 33 -5.28 -14.77 27.35
CA PRO A 33 -4.07 -14.86 28.19
C PRO A 33 -3.11 -13.69 27.94
N SER A 34 -2.08 -13.52 28.78
CA SER A 34 -1.09 -12.44 28.61
C SER A 34 -0.37 -12.55 27.25
N THR A 35 -0.11 -11.43 26.58
CA THR A 35 0.72 -11.38 25.35
C THR A 35 2.20 -11.60 25.63
N GLU A 36 2.65 -11.39 26.88
CA GLU A 36 4.03 -11.68 27.31
C GLU A 36 4.23 -13.17 27.67
N GLY A 37 3.13 -13.93 27.74
CA GLY A 37 3.15 -15.37 27.94
C GLY A 37 3.34 -16.16 26.62
N PRO A 38 3.36 -17.51 26.69
CA PRO A 38 3.37 -18.35 25.50
C PRO A 38 2.16 -18.04 24.58
N PRO A 39 2.31 -18.12 23.23
CA PRO A 39 1.27 -17.74 22.25
C PRO A 39 -0.11 -18.40 22.45
N HIS A 40 -0.12 -19.59 23.05
CA HIS A 40 -1.31 -20.42 23.32
C HIS A 40 -1.47 -20.79 24.79
N ASP A 41 -1.14 -19.88 25.72
CA ASP A 41 -1.29 -20.08 27.17
C ASP A 41 -0.56 -21.34 27.70
N GLY A 42 0.51 -21.75 27.02
CA GLY A 42 1.30 -22.94 27.35
C GLY A 42 0.60 -24.27 27.01
N LYS A 43 -0.55 -24.20 26.33
CA LYS A 43 -1.32 -25.36 25.87
C LYS A 43 -0.81 -25.88 24.53
N VAL A 44 -1.17 -27.12 24.20
CA VAL A 44 -0.73 -27.75 22.95
C VAL A 44 -1.54 -27.19 21.78
N ILE A 45 -0.86 -26.42 20.92
CA ILE A 45 -1.43 -25.89 19.68
C ILE A 45 -1.99 -27.02 18.81
N GLY A 46 -3.21 -26.84 18.32
CA GLY A 46 -3.96 -27.78 17.50
C GLY A 46 -4.73 -28.85 18.28
N LYS A 47 -4.65 -28.86 19.62
CA LYS A 47 -5.32 -29.86 20.46
C LYS A 47 -6.18 -29.25 21.56
N ASP A 48 -5.59 -28.41 22.38
CA ASP A 48 -6.24 -27.89 23.58
C ASP A 48 -6.96 -26.57 23.26
N PRO A 49 -8.24 -26.36 23.64
CA PRO A 49 -8.91 -25.09 23.43
C PRO A 49 -8.44 -24.02 24.44
N VAL A 50 -8.13 -22.83 23.96
CA VAL A 50 -7.86 -21.63 24.77
C VAL A 50 -8.90 -20.55 24.42
N THR A 51 -9.39 -19.84 25.44
CA THR A 51 -10.29 -18.69 25.24
C THR A 51 -9.51 -17.40 25.38
N TYR A 52 -9.40 -16.67 24.28
CA TYR A 52 -8.78 -15.36 24.18
C TYR A 52 -9.82 -14.27 24.43
N ARG A 53 -9.49 -13.31 25.30
CA ARG A 53 -10.33 -12.17 25.64
C ARG A 53 -9.70 -10.90 25.11
N TYR A 54 -10.53 -10.07 24.48
CA TYR A 54 -10.13 -8.85 23.81
C TYR A 54 -11.02 -7.68 24.22
N ASN A 55 -10.44 -6.49 24.27
CA ASN A 55 -11.14 -5.24 24.52
C ASN A 55 -10.60 -4.13 23.60
N GLN A 56 -11.47 -3.53 22.80
CA GLN A 56 -11.17 -2.36 21.98
C GLN A 56 -11.88 -1.14 22.60
N PRO A 57 -11.18 -0.36 23.44
CA PRO A 57 -11.78 0.79 24.13
C PRO A 57 -11.90 2.03 23.25
N VAL A 58 -11.17 2.10 22.13
CA VAL A 58 -11.24 3.20 21.17
C VAL A 58 -12.37 2.89 20.17
N PRO A 59 -13.34 3.79 19.95
CA PRO A 59 -14.39 3.55 18.97
C PRO A 59 -13.83 3.42 17.55
N ILE A 60 -14.19 2.35 16.84
CA ILE A 60 -13.74 2.06 15.47
C ILE A 60 -14.93 1.70 14.58
N PRO A 61 -14.88 2.01 13.26
CA PRO A 61 -15.86 1.50 12.29
C PRO A 61 -15.81 -0.03 12.15
N SER A 62 -16.92 -0.64 11.71
CA SER A 62 -17.08 -2.10 11.61
C SER A 62 -16.07 -2.78 10.69
N TYR A 63 -15.62 -2.10 9.62
CA TYR A 63 -14.68 -2.66 8.65
C TYR A 63 -13.29 -2.94 9.23
N LEU A 64 -12.96 -2.34 10.38
CA LEU A 64 -11.68 -2.52 11.09
C LEU A 64 -11.69 -3.67 12.11
N ILE A 65 -12.83 -4.36 12.29
CA ILE A 65 -12.87 -5.53 13.16
C ILE A 65 -12.24 -6.71 12.42
N ALA A 66 -11.06 -7.12 12.85
CA ALA A 66 -10.34 -8.26 12.30
C ALA A 66 -10.16 -9.39 13.31
N ILE A 67 -10.04 -10.60 12.76
CA ILE A 67 -9.74 -11.83 13.48
C ILE A 67 -8.81 -12.71 12.62
N ALA A 68 -7.81 -13.30 13.25
CA ALA A 68 -6.95 -14.32 12.65
C ALA A 68 -6.75 -15.47 13.65
N SER A 69 -6.67 -16.71 13.16
CA SER A 69 -6.28 -17.83 13.99
C SER A 69 -5.38 -18.78 13.21
N GLY A 70 -4.23 -19.13 13.78
CA GLY A 70 -3.18 -19.85 13.07
C GLY A 70 -2.03 -20.26 13.99
N ASN A 71 -1.10 -21.05 13.46
CA ASN A 71 0.13 -21.40 14.15
C ASN A 71 1.10 -20.20 14.11
N VAL A 72 0.88 -19.22 14.99
CA VAL A 72 1.66 -17.98 15.03
C VAL A 72 2.37 -17.81 16.37
N VAL A 73 3.57 -17.23 16.31
CA VAL A 73 4.41 -16.87 17.45
C VAL A 73 4.62 -15.36 17.48
N TYR A 74 4.96 -14.82 18.64
CA TYR A 74 5.15 -13.38 18.85
C TYR A 74 6.59 -13.04 19.16
N ARG A 75 7.07 -11.90 18.66
CA ARG A 75 8.33 -11.29 19.06
C ARG A 75 8.16 -9.79 19.24
N ALA A 76 8.39 -9.31 20.46
CA ALA A 76 8.28 -7.90 20.80
C ALA A 76 9.41 -7.07 20.19
N PHE A 77 9.10 -5.88 19.69
CA PHE A 77 10.09 -4.89 19.27
C PHE A 77 10.70 -4.14 20.47
N PRO A 78 11.84 -3.46 20.29
CA PRO A 78 12.42 -2.62 21.34
C PRO A 78 11.43 -1.55 21.83
N ARG A 79 11.24 -1.47 23.16
CA ARG A 79 10.41 -0.43 23.78
C ARG A 79 11.18 0.89 23.84
N LEU A 80 10.46 1.99 23.60
CA LEU A 80 10.95 3.35 23.87
C LEU A 80 10.51 3.75 25.29
N GLU A 81 11.45 4.17 26.14
CA GLU A 81 11.21 4.37 27.58
C GLU A 81 10.12 5.40 27.91
N ASP A 82 9.94 6.41 27.06
CA ASP A 82 8.94 7.47 27.20
C ASP A 82 7.57 7.10 26.62
N LYS A 83 7.46 5.96 25.93
CA LYS A 83 6.24 5.52 25.25
C LYS A 83 5.49 4.49 26.07
N LYS A 84 4.18 4.69 26.21
CA LYS A 84 3.27 3.79 26.95
C LYS A 84 2.75 2.64 26.09
N TRP A 85 2.80 2.79 24.78
CA TRP A 85 2.32 1.77 23.85
C TRP A 85 3.40 0.70 23.63
N THR A 86 2.97 -0.48 23.19
CA THR A 86 3.87 -1.60 22.84
C THR A 86 3.70 -1.97 21.38
N SER A 87 4.73 -2.59 20.80
CA SER A 87 4.70 -3.10 19.44
C SER A 87 5.53 -4.38 19.31
N GLY A 88 5.16 -5.21 18.35
CA GLY A 88 5.88 -6.42 17.98
C GLY A 88 5.30 -7.05 16.72
N VAL A 89 5.76 -8.24 16.40
CA VAL A 89 5.32 -8.97 15.21
C VAL A 89 4.88 -10.39 15.56
N TRP A 90 3.78 -10.78 14.93
CA TRP A 90 3.24 -12.12 14.86
C TRP A 90 3.50 -12.70 13.48
N ALA A 91 3.98 -13.94 13.41
CA ALA A 91 4.16 -14.66 12.16
C ALA A 91 4.15 -16.17 12.42
N GLU A 92 4.08 -16.97 11.35
CA GLU A 92 4.39 -18.40 11.45
C GLU A 92 5.83 -18.60 11.97
N PRO A 93 6.12 -19.67 12.73
CA PRO A 93 7.46 -19.93 13.29
C PRO A 93 8.59 -19.84 12.28
N GLU A 94 8.34 -20.24 11.04
CA GLU A 94 9.31 -20.25 9.94
C GLU A 94 9.63 -18.85 9.42
N LEU A 95 8.75 -17.87 9.65
CA LEU A 95 8.88 -16.49 9.16
C LEU A 95 9.24 -15.48 10.26
N ILE A 96 9.19 -15.86 11.54
CA ILE A 96 9.30 -14.90 12.65
C ILE A 96 10.64 -14.15 12.67
N ASP A 97 11.74 -14.81 12.31
CA ASP A 97 13.06 -14.16 12.29
C ASP A 97 13.18 -13.16 11.14
N ALA A 98 12.69 -13.51 9.95
CA ALA A 98 12.65 -12.62 8.81
C ALA A 98 11.75 -11.41 9.10
N ALA A 99 10.52 -11.64 9.60
CA ALA A 99 9.57 -10.60 9.94
C ALA A 99 10.09 -9.65 11.03
N TYR A 100 10.74 -10.19 12.07
CA TYR A 100 11.35 -9.35 13.09
C TYR A 100 12.50 -8.51 12.53
N TRP A 101 13.39 -9.11 11.75
CA TRP A 101 14.50 -8.40 11.15
C TRP A 101 14.04 -7.26 10.23
N GLU A 102 12.98 -7.50 9.46
CA GLU A 102 12.41 -6.55 8.49
C GLU A 102 11.83 -5.31 9.17
N PHE A 103 11.09 -5.49 10.28
CA PHE A 103 10.23 -4.43 10.81
C PHE A 103 10.71 -3.79 12.12
N SER A 104 11.55 -4.49 12.89
CA SER A 104 11.88 -4.08 14.27
C SER A 104 12.71 -2.80 14.42
N GLU A 105 13.47 -2.41 13.38
CA GLU A 105 14.41 -1.29 13.45
C GLU A 105 13.71 0.07 13.41
N ASP A 106 12.69 0.19 12.57
CA ASP A 106 12.14 1.48 12.15
C ASP A 106 10.73 1.73 12.69
N THR A 107 9.93 0.66 12.89
CA THR A 107 8.51 0.78 13.28
C THR A 107 8.32 1.67 14.51
N THR A 108 8.99 1.37 15.63
CA THR A 108 8.77 2.13 16.88
C THR A 108 9.31 3.55 16.82
N LYS A 109 10.42 3.77 16.09
CA LYS A 109 11.01 5.10 15.90
C LYS A 109 10.09 6.01 15.08
N LEU A 110 9.52 5.49 13.99
CA LEU A 110 8.64 6.27 13.13
C LEU A 110 7.28 6.52 13.74
N MET A 111 6.72 5.56 14.49
CA MET A 111 5.54 5.82 15.32
C MET A 111 5.80 6.97 16.31
N ALA A 112 6.96 6.98 16.97
CA ALA A 112 7.33 8.05 17.89
C ALA A 112 7.51 9.41 17.19
N ALA A 113 7.99 9.41 15.94
CA ALA A 113 8.09 10.60 15.11
C ALA A 113 6.70 11.13 14.69
N GLU A 114 5.79 10.24 14.29
CA GLU A 114 4.41 10.62 13.96
C GLU A 114 3.67 11.21 15.16
N GLU A 115 3.89 10.67 16.37
CA GLU A 115 3.29 11.23 17.59
C GLU A 115 3.68 12.70 17.86
N GLN A 116 4.85 13.14 17.38
CA GLN A 116 5.25 14.56 17.48
C GLN A 116 4.42 15.45 16.55
N ILE A 117 3.88 14.89 15.46
CA ILE A 117 3.09 15.60 14.46
C ILE A 117 1.60 15.49 14.81
N ALA A 118 1.07 14.27 14.86
CA ALA A 118 -0.36 13.98 14.99
C ALA A 118 -0.84 13.90 16.45
N GLY A 119 0.08 13.70 17.41
CA GLY A 119 -0.23 13.56 18.83
C GLY A 119 -0.26 12.14 19.35
N PRO A 120 -0.62 11.93 20.63
CA PRO A 120 -0.42 10.64 21.29
C PRO A 120 -1.18 9.49 20.61
N TYR A 121 -0.50 8.37 20.42
CA TYR A 121 -1.08 7.13 19.90
C TYR A 121 -2.13 6.58 20.89
N ARG A 122 -3.33 6.27 20.40
CA ARG A 122 -4.51 6.01 21.26
C ARG A 122 -4.86 4.54 21.47
N PHE A 123 -4.36 3.63 20.63
CA PHE A 123 -4.78 2.22 20.67
C PHE A 123 -3.96 1.35 21.64
N GLY A 124 -2.88 1.89 22.23
CA GLY A 124 -2.07 1.24 23.26
C GLY A 124 -1.17 0.10 22.77
N VAL A 125 -1.60 -0.70 21.80
CA VAL A 125 -0.78 -1.74 21.15
C VAL A 125 -0.73 -1.44 19.65
N TYR A 126 0.42 -1.67 19.02
CA TYR A 126 0.58 -1.69 17.56
C TYR A 126 1.37 -2.94 17.18
N ASP A 127 0.70 -4.07 17.02
CA ASP A 127 1.34 -5.29 16.56
C ASP A 127 1.15 -5.48 15.06
N LEU A 128 2.11 -6.16 14.43
CA LEU A 128 2.05 -6.60 13.04
C LEU A 128 1.71 -8.09 13.00
N LEU A 129 0.93 -8.53 12.01
CA LEU A 129 0.71 -9.94 11.70
C LEU A 129 1.07 -10.20 10.23
N VAL A 130 2.14 -10.96 10.00
CA VAL A 130 2.46 -11.47 8.67
C VAL A 130 1.53 -12.63 8.35
N LEU A 131 0.67 -12.44 7.35
CA LEU A 131 -0.31 -13.42 6.91
C LEU A 131 0.26 -14.41 5.87
N PRO A 132 -0.47 -15.49 5.56
CA PRO A 132 -0.12 -16.37 4.46
C PRO A 132 -0.11 -15.64 3.09
N PRO A 133 0.60 -16.18 2.08
CA PRO A 133 0.76 -15.54 0.76
C PRO A 133 -0.52 -15.27 -0.02
N SER A 134 -1.65 -15.88 0.36
CA SER A 134 -2.95 -15.63 -0.27
C SER A 134 -3.58 -14.30 0.13
N PHE A 135 -3.05 -13.59 1.14
CA PHE A 135 -3.56 -12.29 1.56
C PHE A 135 -3.59 -11.29 0.37
N PRO A 136 -4.74 -10.65 0.07
CA PRO A 136 -4.93 -9.95 -1.19
C PRO A 136 -4.42 -8.50 -1.21
N TYR A 137 -3.95 -7.94 -0.09
CA TYR A 137 -3.54 -6.54 0.03
C TYR A 137 -2.06 -6.40 0.44
N GLY A 138 -1.55 -5.15 0.46
CA GLY A 138 -0.23 -4.84 1.01
C GLY A 138 -0.23 -4.95 2.53
N GLY A 139 -1.06 -4.13 3.16
CA GLY A 139 -1.47 -4.31 4.54
C GLY A 139 -2.97 -4.09 4.71
N MET A 140 -3.40 -4.13 5.96
CA MET A 140 -4.70 -3.67 6.42
C MET A 140 -4.51 -3.14 7.83
N GLU A 141 -4.95 -1.91 8.06
CA GLU A 141 -4.67 -1.05 9.20
C GLU A 141 -5.42 -1.44 10.49
N ASN A 142 -5.75 -2.72 10.65
CA ASN A 142 -6.61 -3.18 11.73
C ASN A 142 -6.03 -2.74 13.09
N PRO A 143 -6.77 -1.95 13.90
CA PRO A 143 -6.28 -1.37 15.13
C PRO A 143 -5.67 -2.43 16.06
N CYS A 144 -4.52 -2.13 16.67
CA CYS A 144 -3.76 -3.06 17.49
C CYS A 144 -3.10 -4.26 16.78
N LEU A 145 -3.47 -4.58 15.53
CA LEU A 145 -3.01 -5.78 14.84
C LEU A 145 -3.02 -5.60 13.31
N THR A 146 -2.12 -4.79 12.78
CA THR A 146 -1.96 -4.57 11.34
C THR A 146 -1.68 -5.89 10.64
N PHE A 147 -2.45 -6.21 9.60
CA PHE A 147 -2.19 -7.39 8.77
C PHE A 147 -1.24 -7.00 7.64
N LEU A 148 -0.25 -7.84 7.35
CA LEU A 148 0.76 -7.60 6.32
C LEU A 148 0.90 -8.81 5.40
N THR A 149 1.15 -8.54 4.11
CA THR A 149 1.56 -9.57 3.15
C THR A 149 3.00 -10.06 3.44
N PRO A 150 3.31 -11.35 3.23
CA PRO A 150 4.69 -11.84 3.34
C PRO A 150 5.58 -11.34 2.21
N THR A 151 5.02 -10.72 1.16
CA THR A 151 5.81 -10.09 0.09
C THR A 151 6.58 -8.85 0.55
N LEU A 152 6.37 -8.36 1.79
CA LEU A 152 7.18 -7.30 2.40
C LEU A 152 8.50 -7.82 2.99
N LEU A 153 8.67 -9.13 3.12
CA LEU A 153 9.88 -9.75 3.67
C LEU A 153 10.97 -9.85 2.59
N THR A 154 11.53 -8.71 2.19
CA THR A 154 12.53 -8.62 1.12
C THR A 154 13.95 -8.86 1.59
N GLY A 155 14.20 -8.84 2.92
CA GLY A 155 15.53 -9.04 3.50
C GLY A 155 16.46 -7.83 3.35
N ASP A 156 15.91 -6.67 2.99
CA ASP A 156 16.61 -5.40 2.83
C ASP A 156 15.91 -4.21 3.50
N ARG A 157 14.76 -4.43 4.16
CA ARG A 157 13.87 -3.41 4.78
C ARG A 157 13.25 -2.43 3.80
N ALA A 158 13.38 -2.67 2.50
CA ALA A 158 13.00 -1.68 1.50
C ALA A 158 11.48 -1.46 1.39
N LEU A 159 10.67 -2.40 1.91
CA LEU A 159 9.21 -2.30 1.88
C LEU A 159 8.60 -1.98 3.26
N VAL A 160 9.42 -1.50 4.21
CA VAL A 160 8.92 -1.01 5.51
C VAL A 160 8.01 0.22 5.35
N ASP A 161 8.08 0.92 4.22
CA ASP A 161 7.20 2.04 3.86
C ASP A 161 5.71 1.65 3.97
N VAL A 162 5.36 0.40 3.65
CA VAL A 162 3.99 -0.11 3.84
C VAL A 162 3.63 -0.13 5.32
N VAL A 163 4.54 -0.51 6.22
CA VAL A 163 4.28 -0.46 7.67
C VAL A 163 4.05 0.98 8.14
N VAL A 164 4.74 1.95 7.53
CA VAL A 164 4.53 3.38 7.77
C VAL A 164 3.11 3.79 7.40
N HIS A 165 2.68 3.41 6.20
CA HIS A 165 1.30 3.62 5.76
C HIS A 165 0.28 3.06 6.76
N GLU A 166 0.45 1.80 7.18
CA GLU A 166 -0.52 1.13 8.05
C GLU A 166 -0.57 1.74 9.46
N PHE A 167 0.57 2.14 10.06
CA PHE A 167 0.49 2.78 11.39
C PHE A 167 -0.09 4.20 11.30
N THR A 168 0.15 4.92 10.19
CA THR A 168 -0.39 6.26 9.99
C THR A 168 -1.92 6.28 9.94
N HIS A 169 -2.55 5.20 9.45
CA HIS A 169 -4.00 5.02 9.54
C HIS A 169 -4.54 5.04 10.97
N SER A 170 -3.70 4.81 12.00
CA SER A 170 -4.09 4.99 13.40
C SER A 170 -4.64 6.39 13.69
N TYR A 171 -4.21 7.39 12.92
CA TYR A 171 -4.81 8.72 12.93
C TYR A 171 -5.77 8.89 11.74
N PHE A 172 -5.31 8.59 10.53
CA PHE A 172 -6.01 8.90 9.26
C PHE A 172 -6.74 7.67 8.71
N GLY A 173 -7.81 7.28 9.40
CA GLY A 173 -8.69 6.19 8.98
C GLY A 173 -9.31 5.49 10.17
N ASN A 174 -8.49 5.03 11.10
CA ASN A 174 -8.94 4.45 12.36
C ASN A 174 -9.45 5.55 13.30
N GLY A 175 -8.63 6.60 13.47
CA GLY A 175 -8.92 7.75 14.31
C GLY A 175 -9.97 8.68 13.71
N VAL A 176 -9.65 9.29 12.57
CA VAL A 176 -10.55 10.11 11.75
C VAL A 176 -10.95 9.28 10.53
N THR A 177 -12.22 8.92 10.42
CA THR A 177 -12.68 8.01 9.35
C THR A 177 -13.50 8.77 8.30
N HIS A 178 -13.44 8.39 7.04
CA HIS A 178 -14.44 8.81 6.05
C HIS A 178 -15.86 8.37 6.47
N ALA A 179 -16.88 9.22 6.28
CA ALA A 179 -18.26 8.87 6.65
C ALA A 179 -18.90 7.83 5.71
N TYR A 180 -18.50 7.84 4.43
CA TYR A 180 -19.02 6.98 3.36
C TYR A 180 -17.91 6.67 2.36
N ALA A 181 -18.06 5.62 1.54
CA ALA A 181 -17.09 5.28 0.48
C ALA A 181 -16.84 6.46 -0.49
N THR A 182 -17.82 7.35 -0.67
CA THR A 182 -17.70 8.61 -1.41
C THR A 182 -16.52 9.48 -0.96
N HIS A 183 -16.12 9.41 0.31
CA HIS A 183 -15.05 10.23 0.88
C HIS A 183 -13.80 9.42 1.22
N PHE A 184 -13.62 8.25 0.61
CA PHE A 184 -12.53 7.31 0.93
C PHE A 184 -11.14 7.95 0.85
N TRP A 185 -10.95 8.94 -0.03
CA TRP A 185 -9.70 9.72 -0.12
C TRP A 185 -9.30 10.42 1.20
N LEU A 186 -10.25 10.68 2.11
CA LEU A 186 -9.93 11.27 3.42
C LEU A 186 -9.13 10.32 4.33
N ASN A 187 -9.27 9.01 4.16
CA ASN A 187 -8.35 8.07 4.77
C ASN A 187 -7.08 8.04 3.95
N GLU A 188 -7.18 7.55 2.71
CA GLU A 188 -6.00 7.15 1.93
C GLU A 188 -5.11 8.31 1.50
N GLY A 189 -5.69 9.42 1.08
CA GLY A 189 -4.93 10.61 0.70
C GLY A 189 -4.18 11.21 1.88
N TRP A 190 -4.82 11.25 3.06
CA TRP A 190 -4.17 11.72 4.28
C TRP A 190 -3.09 10.77 4.77
N THR A 191 -3.35 9.46 4.75
CA THR A 191 -2.37 8.44 5.11
C THR A 191 -1.17 8.50 4.18
N THR A 192 -1.36 8.46 2.87
CA THR A 192 -0.26 8.56 1.89
C THR A 192 0.51 9.88 2.02
N TYR A 193 -0.17 10.99 2.30
CA TYR A 193 0.51 12.27 2.55
C TYR A 193 1.42 12.19 3.78
N MET A 194 0.91 11.67 4.90
CA MET A 194 1.64 11.57 6.17
C MET A 194 2.75 10.52 6.14
N GLU A 195 2.50 9.38 5.51
CA GLU A 195 3.50 8.37 5.18
C GLU A 195 4.71 9.04 4.52
N ARG A 196 4.48 9.80 3.43
CA ARG A 196 5.55 10.48 2.69
C ARG A 196 6.27 11.56 3.49
N VAL A 197 5.60 12.20 4.45
CA VAL A 197 6.27 13.10 5.42
C VAL A 197 7.22 12.30 6.31
N LEU A 198 6.82 11.11 6.77
CA LEU A 198 7.64 10.26 7.64
C LEU A 198 8.78 9.56 6.89
N LEU A 199 8.58 9.19 5.61
CA LEU A 199 9.64 8.61 4.77
C LEU A 199 10.84 9.57 4.61
N GLN A 200 10.59 10.88 4.68
CA GLN A 200 11.65 11.88 4.67
C GLN A 200 12.58 11.79 5.90
N VAL A 201 12.03 11.30 7.02
CA VAL A 201 12.75 11.09 8.30
C VAL A 201 13.44 9.73 8.29
N LEU A 202 12.79 8.71 7.73
CA LEU A 202 13.32 7.36 7.64
C LEU A 202 14.55 7.29 6.72
N HIS A 203 14.42 7.81 5.51
CA HIS A 203 15.39 7.59 4.43
C HIS A 203 16.24 8.83 4.17
N SER A 204 15.63 9.90 3.68
CA SER A 204 16.28 11.20 3.44
C SER A 204 15.23 12.27 3.06
N PRO A 205 15.54 13.58 3.17
CA PRO A 205 14.62 14.63 2.71
C PRO A 205 14.14 14.47 1.25
N ALA A 206 15.00 13.94 0.37
CA ALA A 206 14.67 13.71 -1.04
C ALA A 206 13.66 12.56 -1.24
N GLU A 207 13.55 11.63 -0.28
CA GLU A 207 12.66 10.47 -0.37
C GLU A 207 11.19 10.89 -0.48
N ARG A 208 10.81 11.98 0.17
CA ARG A 208 9.44 12.51 0.09
C ARG A 208 9.06 12.80 -1.36
N GLY A 209 9.89 13.56 -2.08
CA GLY A 209 9.68 13.87 -3.50
C GLY A 209 9.74 12.62 -4.38
N PHE A 210 10.69 11.73 -4.09
CA PHE A 210 10.86 10.48 -4.82
C PHE A 210 9.64 9.54 -4.70
N SER A 211 9.02 9.48 -3.52
CA SER A 211 7.81 8.70 -3.29
C SER A 211 6.59 9.25 -4.04
N TYR A 212 6.45 10.58 -4.13
CA TYR A 212 5.42 11.22 -4.97
C TYR A 212 5.64 10.93 -6.46
N LEU A 213 6.89 10.90 -6.91
CA LEU A 213 7.25 10.59 -8.30
C LEU A 213 6.84 9.16 -8.68
N ILE A 214 7.13 8.18 -7.83
CA ILE A 214 6.73 6.77 -8.01
C ILE A 214 5.19 6.65 -8.02
N GLY A 215 4.52 7.25 -7.04
CA GLY A 215 3.06 7.24 -6.94
C GLY A 215 2.38 7.89 -8.16
N TYR A 216 2.95 8.96 -8.70
CA TYR A 216 2.39 9.67 -9.85
C TYR A 216 2.32 8.80 -11.12
N LYS A 217 3.31 7.94 -11.36
CA LYS A 217 3.26 6.98 -12.49
C LYS A 217 2.08 6.03 -12.35
N SER A 218 1.92 5.43 -11.16
CA SER A 218 0.81 4.51 -10.86
C SER A 218 -0.55 5.23 -10.95
N LEU A 219 -0.63 6.47 -10.48
CA LEU A 219 -1.82 7.32 -10.61
C LEU A 219 -2.24 7.51 -12.06
N VAL A 220 -1.29 7.85 -12.94
CA VAL A 220 -1.60 8.05 -14.37
C VAL A 220 -2.10 6.76 -15.02
N ASP A 221 -1.52 5.62 -14.67
CA ASP A 221 -1.96 4.32 -15.20
C ASP A 221 -3.40 3.98 -14.76
N ASP A 222 -3.75 4.23 -13.50
CA ASP A 222 -5.10 4.01 -12.98
C ASP A 222 -6.12 5.02 -13.51
N LEU A 223 -5.72 6.29 -13.73
CA LEU A 223 -6.57 7.27 -14.40
C LEU A 223 -6.90 6.83 -15.83
N LYS A 224 -5.90 6.35 -16.59
CA LYS A 224 -6.11 5.79 -17.94
C LYS A 224 -7.05 4.59 -17.90
N ARG A 225 -6.90 3.69 -16.92
CA ARG A 225 -7.78 2.52 -16.74
C ARG A 225 -9.25 2.90 -16.61
N TYR A 226 -9.55 4.06 -16.02
CA TYR A 226 -10.92 4.54 -15.85
C TYR A 226 -11.36 5.58 -16.90
N GLU A 227 -10.70 5.67 -18.06
CA GLU A 227 -11.16 6.55 -19.15
C GLU A 227 -12.58 6.21 -19.61
N GLU A 228 -12.95 4.94 -19.62
CA GLU A 228 -14.31 4.49 -19.96
C GLU A 228 -15.30 4.64 -18.78
N GLN A 229 -14.81 4.90 -17.57
CA GLN A 229 -15.63 5.14 -16.37
C GLN A 229 -15.12 6.36 -15.56
N PRO A 230 -15.19 7.59 -16.10
CA PRO A 230 -14.53 8.76 -15.52
C PRO A 230 -14.96 9.13 -14.10
N LYS A 231 -16.10 8.64 -13.62
CA LYS A 231 -16.53 8.85 -12.22
C LYS A 231 -15.53 8.25 -11.21
N TYR A 232 -14.82 7.18 -11.58
CA TYR A 232 -13.80 6.55 -10.73
C TYR A 232 -12.45 7.28 -10.78
N GLN A 233 -12.31 8.33 -11.61
CA GLN A 233 -11.16 9.25 -11.60
C GLN A 233 -11.27 10.34 -10.53
N ARG A 234 -12.43 10.47 -9.86
CA ARG A 234 -12.74 11.52 -8.89
C ARG A 234 -12.24 11.16 -7.50
N LEU A 235 -11.90 12.17 -6.70
CA LEU A 235 -11.65 11.96 -5.26
C LEU A 235 -12.97 11.75 -4.50
N VAL A 236 -14.02 12.48 -4.91
CA VAL A 236 -15.36 12.36 -4.35
C VAL A 236 -16.24 11.64 -5.35
N ILE A 237 -16.52 10.37 -5.07
CA ILE A 237 -17.25 9.47 -5.97
C ILE A 237 -18.72 9.35 -5.54
N GLU A 238 -19.63 9.62 -6.46
CA GLU A 238 -21.05 9.37 -6.26
C GLU A 238 -21.38 7.92 -6.62
N PHE A 239 -21.64 7.10 -5.59
CA PHE A 239 -22.05 5.71 -5.76
C PHE A 239 -23.57 5.58 -5.85
N GLN A 240 -24.04 4.79 -6.80
CA GLN A 240 -25.46 4.44 -6.91
C GLN A 240 -25.82 3.31 -5.94
N LYS A 241 -27.10 3.21 -5.59
CA LYS A 241 -27.60 2.09 -4.77
C LYS A 241 -27.33 0.76 -5.48
N GLY A 242 -26.57 -0.13 -4.81
CA GLY A 242 -26.21 -1.44 -5.34
C GLY A 242 -24.93 -1.45 -6.18
N GLU A 243 -24.30 -0.28 -6.38
CA GLU A 243 -22.97 -0.19 -6.94
C GLU A 243 -21.94 -0.70 -5.91
N ASP A 244 -20.99 -1.53 -6.36
CA ASP A 244 -19.95 -2.12 -5.53
C ASP A 244 -18.76 -1.14 -5.45
N PRO A 245 -18.42 -0.58 -4.28
CA PRO A 245 -17.27 0.33 -4.15
C PRO A 245 -15.93 -0.32 -4.54
N ASP A 246 -15.83 -1.65 -4.52
CA ASP A 246 -14.64 -2.37 -4.98
C ASP A 246 -14.34 -2.14 -6.47
N ASP A 247 -15.35 -1.77 -7.28
CA ASP A 247 -15.15 -1.44 -8.71
C ASP A 247 -14.37 -0.12 -8.88
N ALA A 248 -14.40 0.77 -7.88
CA ALA A 248 -13.64 2.03 -7.83
C ALA A 248 -12.25 1.89 -7.16
N TYR A 249 -11.96 0.74 -6.54
CA TYR A 249 -10.72 0.53 -5.80
C TYR A 249 -9.49 0.67 -6.72
N SER A 250 -8.61 1.60 -6.37
CA SER A 250 -7.49 2.04 -7.20
C SER A 250 -6.52 2.90 -6.39
N ILE A 251 -5.39 3.28 -6.98
CA ILE A 251 -4.42 4.20 -6.36
C ILE A 251 -4.90 5.67 -6.36
N ILE A 252 -5.99 5.98 -7.07
CA ILE A 252 -6.47 7.36 -7.24
C ILE A 252 -6.78 8.05 -5.89
N PRO A 253 -7.59 7.49 -4.96
CA PRO A 253 -7.83 8.12 -3.66
C PRO A 253 -6.55 8.33 -2.82
N TYR A 254 -5.54 7.48 -3.01
CA TYR A 254 -4.23 7.57 -2.36
C TYR A 254 -3.41 8.73 -2.95
N ASP A 255 -3.05 8.63 -4.23
CA ASP A 255 -2.07 9.52 -4.85
C ASP A 255 -2.64 10.86 -5.28
N LYS A 256 -3.89 10.91 -5.78
CA LYS A 256 -4.55 12.19 -6.09
C LYS A 256 -4.92 12.91 -4.79
N GLY A 257 -5.29 12.17 -3.74
CA GLY A 257 -5.60 12.72 -2.42
C GLY A 257 -4.35 13.31 -1.74
N ALA A 258 -3.24 12.57 -1.73
CA ALA A 258 -1.98 13.06 -1.19
C ALA A 258 -1.45 14.28 -1.97
N ASN A 259 -1.59 14.29 -3.31
CA ASN A 259 -1.20 15.45 -4.11
C ASN A 259 -2.06 16.69 -3.86
N LEU A 260 -3.36 16.54 -3.59
CA LEU A 260 -4.20 17.65 -3.13
C LEU A 260 -3.66 18.24 -1.83
N ILE A 261 -3.33 17.39 -0.85
CA ILE A 261 -2.83 17.85 0.45
C ILE A 261 -1.44 18.49 0.30
N LEU A 262 -0.55 17.94 -0.53
CA LEU A 262 0.75 18.55 -0.86
C LEU A 262 0.58 19.91 -1.56
N HIS A 263 -0.39 20.03 -2.46
CA HIS A 263 -0.71 21.29 -3.12
C HIS A 263 -1.21 22.34 -2.11
N ILE A 264 -2.08 21.93 -1.18
CA ILE A 264 -2.56 22.78 -0.08
C ILE A 264 -1.40 23.24 0.81
N GLU A 265 -0.54 22.31 1.26
CA GLU A 265 0.65 22.62 2.06
C GLU A 265 1.52 23.69 1.38
N ARG A 266 1.87 23.48 0.10
CA ARG A 266 2.71 24.41 -0.66
C ARG A 266 2.03 25.77 -0.85
N THR A 267 0.74 25.78 -1.15
CA THR A 267 -0.07 26.99 -1.29
C THR A 267 -0.12 27.79 0.02
N LEU A 268 -0.12 27.09 1.16
CA LEU A 268 -0.14 27.68 2.49
C LEU A 268 1.27 28.00 3.03
N GLY A 269 2.34 27.83 2.25
CA GLY A 269 3.69 28.23 2.64
C GLY A 269 4.59 27.12 3.19
N GLY A 270 4.27 25.85 2.93
CA GLY A 270 5.13 24.71 3.19
C GLY A 270 4.83 23.95 4.49
N LEU A 271 5.56 22.86 4.69
CA LEU A 271 5.33 21.87 5.75
C LEU A 271 5.23 22.50 7.14
N ASP A 272 6.16 23.41 7.50
CA ASP A 272 6.19 24.02 8.84
C ASP A 272 4.90 24.80 9.17
N VAL A 273 4.26 25.41 8.17
CA VAL A 273 2.98 26.11 8.32
C VAL A 273 1.80 25.14 8.39
N PHE A 274 1.95 23.95 7.84
CA PHE A 274 0.90 22.94 7.75
C PHE A 274 0.91 21.96 8.94
N LEU A 275 2.06 21.65 9.53
CA LEU A 275 2.17 20.74 10.69
C LEU A 275 1.22 21.11 11.85
N PRO A 276 1.07 22.39 12.27
CA PRO A 276 0.12 22.76 13.31
C PRO A 276 -1.34 22.51 12.93
N TYR A 277 -1.69 22.60 11.64
CA TYR A 277 -3.02 22.28 11.15
C TYR A 277 -3.30 20.78 11.21
N ILE A 278 -2.32 19.93 10.84
CA ILE A 278 -2.46 18.47 10.93
C ILE A 278 -2.81 18.08 12.37
N ARG A 279 -2.12 18.68 13.35
CA ARG A 279 -2.40 18.43 14.76
C ARG A 279 -3.82 18.85 15.15
N ASP A 280 -4.26 20.05 14.77
CA ASP A 280 -5.62 20.52 15.06
C ASP A 280 -6.68 19.64 14.40
N TYR A 281 -6.45 19.22 13.15
CA TYR A 281 -7.33 18.30 12.42
C TYR A 281 -7.51 16.98 13.16
N VAL A 282 -6.42 16.36 13.61
CA VAL A 282 -6.47 15.13 14.41
C VAL A 282 -7.17 15.38 15.74
N ASP A 283 -6.80 16.41 16.49
CA ASP A 283 -7.41 16.71 17.80
C ASP A 283 -8.92 17.02 17.67
N THR A 284 -9.35 17.62 16.56
CA THR A 284 -10.75 17.97 16.30
C THR A 284 -11.61 16.77 15.93
N PHE A 285 -11.08 15.84 15.11
CA PHE A 285 -11.87 14.77 14.50
C PHE A 285 -11.55 13.36 15.00
N MET A 286 -10.56 13.18 15.86
CA MET A 286 -10.26 11.88 16.47
C MET A 286 -11.53 11.26 17.09
N GLY A 287 -11.83 10.02 16.70
CA GLY A 287 -13.03 9.29 17.13
C GLY A 287 -14.31 9.64 16.36
N LYS A 288 -14.22 10.41 15.28
CA LYS A 288 -15.35 10.79 14.43
C LYS A 288 -15.22 10.22 13.02
N SER A 289 -16.36 10.17 12.32
CA SER A 289 -16.43 9.91 10.89
C SER A 289 -16.91 11.17 10.18
N ILE A 290 -16.22 11.59 9.12
CA ILE A 290 -16.39 12.91 8.51
C ILE A 290 -16.56 12.87 6.98
N THR A 291 -17.19 13.92 6.44
CA THR A 291 -17.28 14.16 5.00
C THR A 291 -16.20 15.11 4.52
N THR A 292 -15.99 15.17 3.20
CA THR A 292 -15.05 16.11 2.56
C THR A 292 -15.41 17.56 2.84
N GLU A 293 -16.70 17.88 2.94
CA GLU A 293 -17.20 19.23 3.25
C GLU A 293 -16.86 19.61 4.69
N GLN A 294 -17.01 18.68 5.64
CA GLN A 294 -16.65 18.92 7.04
C GLN A 294 -15.14 19.13 7.20
N TRP A 295 -14.33 18.34 6.51
CA TRP A 295 -12.88 18.52 6.47
C TRP A 295 -12.49 19.89 5.89
N LYS A 296 -13.02 20.24 4.72
CA LYS A 296 -12.73 21.53 4.07
C LYS A 296 -13.19 22.71 4.92
N ALA A 297 -14.37 22.65 5.53
CA ALA A 297 -14.85 23.70 6.42
C ALA A 297 -13.92 23.91 7.64
N HIS A 298 -13.38 22.82 8.20
CA HIS A 298 -12.40 22.89 9.29
C HIS A 298 -11.06 23.50 8.83
N LEU A 299 -10.56 23.13 7.64
CA LEU A 299 -9.37 23.73 7.03
C LEU A 299 -9.49 25.27 6.95
N TYR A 300 -10.61 25.76 6.41
CA TYR A 300 -10.89 27.20 6.33
C TYR A 300 -10.98 27.83 7.72
N SER A 301 -11.76 27.24 8.62
CA SER A 301 -11.94 27.76 9.99
C SER A 301 -10.62 27.88 10.76
N TYR A 302 -9.72 26.91 10.57
CA TYR A 302 -8.38 26.93 11.17
C TYR A 302 -7.57 28.13 10.67
N TYR A 303 -7.47 28.31 9.35
CA TYR A 303 -6.65 29.38 8.78
C TYR A 303 -7.27 30.77 8.89
N GLU A 304 -8.60 30.89 9.01
CA GLU A 304 -9.27 32.13 9.41
C GLU A 304 -8.82 32.57 10.81
N LYS A 305 -8.75 31.62 11.75
CA LYS A 305 -8.39 31.88 13.14
C LYS A 305 -6.88 32.05 13.37
N HIS A 306 -6.05 31.28 12.66
CA HIS A 306 -4.62 31.15 12.94
C HIS A 306 -3.70 31.65 11.81
N GLY A 307 -4.17 31.69 10.56
CA GLY A 307 -3.36 32.02 9.38
C GLY A 307 -3.54 33.45 8.84
N GLY A 308 -4.66 34.10 9.17
CA GLY A 308 -5.00 35.43 8.66
C GLY A 308 -5.53 35.44 7.23
N ALA A 309 -5.96 36.61 6.77
CA ALA A 309 -6.65 36.77 5.49
C ALA A 309 -5.84 36.30 4.27
N ASP A 310 -4.51 36.30 4.36
CA ASP A 310 -3.63 35.87 3.27
C ASP A 310 -3.73 34.36 3.02
N LYS A 311 -3.82 33.55 4.08
CA LYS A 311 -3.99 32.09 3.96
C LYS A 311 -5.37 31.72 3.45
N VAL A 312 -6.39 32.45 3.89
CA VAL A 312 -7.76 32.29 3.37
C VAL A 312 -7.81 32.60 1.87
N ARG A 313 -7.23 33.73 1.43
CA ARG A 313 -7.14 34.05 -0.01
C ARG A 313 -6.34 33.01 -0.79
N ALA A 314 -5.32 32.39 -0.19
CA ALA A 314 -4.57 31.31 -0.83
C ALA A 314 -5.43 30.06 -1.01
N LEU A 315 -6.25 29.69 -0.01
CA LEU A 315 -7.22 28.58 -0.11
C LEU A 315 -8.32 28.87 -1.15
N ASP A 316 -8.78 30.12 -1.25
CA ASP A 316 -9.75 30.55 -2.27
C ASP A 316 -9.22 30.43 -3.69
N GLY A 317 -7.89 30.42 -3.87
CA GLY A 317 -7.24 30.20 -5.16
C GLY A 317 -7.20 28.74 -5.61
N ILE A 318 -7.58 27.78 -4.76
CA ILE A 318 -7.59 26.35 -5.09
C ILE A 318 -8.87 26.02 -5.86
N ASP A 319 -8.72 25.39 -7.03
CA ASP A 319 -9.85 24.85 -7.81
C ASP A 319 -10.36 23.54 -7.18
N TRP A 320 -11.18 23.68 -6.13
CA TRP A 320 -11.73 22.57 -5.37
C TRP A 320 -12.58 21.62 -6.22
N ASP A 321 -13.31 22.14 -7.21
CA ASP A 321 -14.18 21.31 -8.05
C ASP A 321 -13.34 20.44 -9.00
N ALA A 322 -12.26 20.98 -9.56
CA ALA A 322 -11.33 20.19 -10.37
C ALA A 322 -10.64 19.10 -9.53
N TRP A 323 -10.27 19.38 -8.28
CA TRP A 323 -9.67 18.38 -7.39
C TRP A 323 -10.65 17.28 -6.97
N PHE A 324 -11.85 17.65 -6.51
CA PHE A 324 -12.82 16.67 -6.00
C PHE A 324 -13.53 15.89 -7.10
N PHE A 325 -13.96 16.57 -8.16
CA PHE A 325 -14.88 16.03 -9.16
C PHE A 325 -14.30 15.96 -10.57
N GLY A 326 -13.13 16.57 -10.82
CA GLY A 326 -12.46 16.54 -12.11
C GLY A 326 -11.96 15.15 -12.49
N GLY A 327 -12.16 14.78 -13.75
CA GLY A 327 -11.59 13.59 -14.40
C GLY A 327 -10.42 13.94 -15.33
N GLY A 328 -9.92 12.95 -16.06
CA GLY A 328 -8.79 13.04 -16.96
C GLY A 328 -7.52 12.39 -16.40
N VAL A 329 -6.48 12.34 -17.24
CA VAL A 329 -5.20 11.64 -16.96
C VAL A 329 -4.12 12.53 -16.36
N LYS A 330 -4.49 13.74 -15.91
CA LYS A 330 -3.61 14.72 -15.29
C LYS A 330 -4.24 15.28 -14.03
N LEU A 331 -3.39 15.70 -13.08
CA LEU A 331 -3.83 16.48 -11.93
C LEU A 331 -4.29 17.89 -12.36
N PRO A 332 -5.13 18.58 -11.56
CA PRO A 332 -5.57 19.94 -11.85
C PRO A 332 -4.43 20.97 -11.95
N VAL A 333 -3.29 20.66 -11.33
CA VAL A 333 -2.07 21.48 -11.35
C VAL A 333 -0.87 20.61 -11.68
N GLU A 334 0.14 21.20 -12.29
CA GLU A 334 1.42 20.52 -12.51
C GLU A 334 2.21 20.48 -11.20
N MET A 335 2.55 19.28 -10.76
CA MET A 335 3.26 19.05 -9.50
C MET A 335 4.75 18.86 -9.76
N GLU A 336 5.57 19.66 -9.10
CA GLU A 336 7.03 19.49 -9.12
C GLU A 336 7.50 18.64 -7.94
N TYR A 337 8.33 17.63 -8.19
CA TYR A 337 8.90 16.76 -7.16
C TYR A 337 10.42 16.80 -7.19
N ASP A 338 11.06 16.52 -6.05
CA ASP A 338 12.50 16.28 -6.02
C ASP A 338 12.81 14.93 -6.72
N THR A 339 13.53 15.02 -7.84
CA THR A 339 13.91 13.86 -8.67
C THR A 339 15.34 13.40 -8.42
N SER A 340 16.02 13.93 -7.40
CA SER A 340 17.45 13.69 -7.17
C SER A 340 17.79 12.20 -7.03
N LEU A 341 16.93 11.42 -6.36
CA LEU A 341 17.11 9.97 -6.21
C LEU A 341 16.80 9.17 -7.49
N ALA A 342 16.04 9.74 -8.42
CA ALA A 342 15.67 9.09 -9.68
C ALA A 342 16.74 9.22 -10.78
N LYS A 343 17.63 10.20 -10.68
CA LYS A 343 18.57 10.58 -11.76
C LYS A 343 19.40 9.41 -12.30
N SER A 344 19.96 8.59 -11.41
CA SER A 344 20.79 7.45 -11.80
C SER A 344 19.96 6.36 -12.49
N ALA A 345 18.75 6.10 -11.99
CA ALA A 345 17.80 5.17 -12.58
C ALA A 345 17.36 5.62 -13.98
N TYR A 346 17.05 6.90 -14.16
CA TYR A 346 16.73 7.48 -15.47
C TYR A 346 17.90 7.36 -16.44
N SER A 347 19.10 7.77 -16.02
CA SER A 347 20.30 7.67 -16.86
C SER A 347 20.59 6.24 -17.32
N LEU A 348 20.33 5.23 -16.48
CA LEU A 348 20.52 3.83 -16.85
C LEU A 348 19.43 3.36 -17.84
N ALA A 349 18.17 3.74 -17.62
CA ALA A 349 17.07 3.42 -18.54
C ALA A 349 17.28 4.06 -19.93
N GLU A 350 17.70 5.32 -19.99
CA GLU A 350 18.04 6.01 -21.25
C GLU A 350 19.20 5.33 -21.98
N LYS A 351 20.21 4.83 -21.26
CA LYS A 351 21.30 4.03 -21.86
C LYS A 351 20.78 2.72 -22.46
N TRP A 352 19.86 2.03 -21.77
CA TRP A 352 19.23 0.83 -22.29
C TRP A 352 18.38 1.11 -23.54
N GLU A 353 17.61 2.19 -23.55
CA GLU A 353 16.84 2.61 -24.72
C GLU A 353 17.74 2.90 -25.92
N ALA A 354 18.80 3.69 -25.72
CA ALA A 354 19.76 4.01 -26.78
C ALA A 354 20.48 2.75 -27.30
N ALA A 355 20.76 1.79 -26.42
CA ALA A 355 21.34 0.50 -26.78
C ALA A 355 20.44 -0.32 -27.73
N GLY A 356 19.13 -0.08 -27.75
CA GLY A 356 18.18 -0.74 -28.65
C GLY A 356 18.51 -0.58 -30.15
N ALA A 357 19.33 0.41 -30.53
CA ALA A 357 19.85 0.56 -31.89
C ALA A 357 20.95 -0.47 -32.26
N THR A 358 21.54 -1.16 -31.28
CA THR A 358 22.60 -2.15 -31.48
C THR A 358 22.01 -3.54 -31.67
N ALA A 359 21.96 -4.04 -32.90
CA ALA A 359 21.32 -5.34 -33.18
C ALA A 359 21.96 -6.55 -32.45
N ASP A 360 23.28 -6.50 -32.23
CA ASP A 360 24.05 -7.57 -31.59
C ASP A 360 24.21 -7.32 -30.09
N VAL A 361 23.41 -8.04 -29.29
CA VAL A 361 23.39 -7.97 -27.82
C VAL A 361 24.76 -8.26 -27.20
N SER A 362 25.63 -9.04 -27.85
CA SER A 362 26.96 -9.36 -27.32
C SER A 362 27.91 -8.15 -27.27
N LYS A 363 27.55 -7.06 -27.94
CA LYS A 363 28.30 -5.79 -27.96
C LYS A 363 27.81 -4.79 -26.93
N LEU A 364 26.76 -5.11 -26.17
CA LEU A 364 26.25 -4.22 -25.14
C LEU A 364 27.20 -4.20 -23.93
N GLU A 365 27.52 -3.01 -23.44
CA GLU A 365 28.46 -2.80 -22.34
C GLU A 365 27.77 -2.72 -20.97
N PHE A 366 26.73 -3.53 -20.75
CA PHE A 366 26.05 -3.65 -19.45
C PHE A 366 26.66 -4.77 -18.61
N LYS A 367 26.64 -4.61 -17.29
CA LYS A 367 27.21 -5.58 -16.33
C LYS A 367 26.21 -5.86 -15.21
N GLU A 368 26.25 -7.06 -14.64
CA GLU A 368 25.34 -7.48 -13.56
C GLU A 368 25.28 -6.46 -12.41
N GLY A 369 26.41 -5.84 -12.06
CA GLY A 369 26.50 -4.86 -10.97
C GLY A 369 26.05 -3.42 -11.30
N ASP A 370 25.39 -3.16 -12.44
CA ASP A 370 24.86 -1.82 -12.75
C ASP A 370 23.77 -1.37 -11.76
N LEU A 371 23.07 -2.32 -11.14
CA LEU A 371 22.02 -2.06 -10.16
C LEU A 371 22.49 -2.12 -8.70
N ASP A 372 23.77 -2.39 -8.43
CA ASP A 372 24.28 -2.57 -7.06
C ASP A 372 24.14 -1.30 -6.20
N GLY A 373 24.18 -0.13 -6.83
CA GLY A 373 23.96 1.16 -6.16
C GLY A 373 22.50 1.56 -6.01
N PHE A 374 21.54 0.77 -6.51
CA PHE A 374 20.12 1.10 -6.48
C PHE A 374 19.42 0.38 -5.34
N ASN A 375 18.72 1.14 -4.50
CA ASN A 375 17.70 0.58 -3.61
C ASN A 375 16.50 0.04 -4.43
N THR A 376 15.58 -0.67 -3.77
CA THR A 376 14.39 -1.24 -4.43
C THR A 376 13.58 -0.18 -5.18
N ASN A 377 13.34 0.99 -4.59
CA ASN A 377 12.58 2.07 -5.21
C ASN A 377 13.28 2.62 -6.47
N GLN A 378 14.61 2.72 -6.48
CA GLN A 378 15.37 3.12 -7.67
C GLN A 378 15.34 2.05 -8.77
N ARG A 379 15.33 0.76 -8.42
CA ARG A 379 15.13 -0.33 -9.39
C ARG A 379 13.73 -0.30 -10.00
N ILE A 380 12.70 0.00 -9.20
CA ILE A 380 11.33 0.24 -9.67
C ILE A 380 11.30 1.40 -10.67
N VAL A 381 11.86 2.55 -10.28
CA VAL A 381 11.91 3.75 -11.15
C VAL A 381 12.70 3.50 -12.43
N PHE A 382 13.78 2.73 -12.38
CA PHE A 382 14.53 2.32 -13.58
C PHE A 382 13.64 1.56 -14.56
N LEU A 383 12.91 0.54 -14.09
CA LEU A 383 12.05 -0.29 -14.95
C LEU A 383 10.82 0.48 -15.46
N GLU A 384 10.19 1.28 -14.61
CA GLU A 384 9.04 2.10 -14.99
C GLU A 384 9.43 3.22 -15.98
N HIS A 385 10.60 3.83 -15.80
CA HIS A 385 11.10 4.80 -16.78
C HIS A 385 11.43 4.12 -18.10
N LEU A 386 12.11 2.98 -18.08
CA LEU A 386 12.41 2.21 -19.28
C LEU A 386 11.13 1.82 -20.05
N GLN A 387 10.05 1.45 -19.35
CA GLN A 387 8.74 1.18 -19.95
C GLN A 387 8.12 2.43 -20.60
N SER A 388 8.40 3.62 -20.09
CA SER A 388 7.89 4.88 -20.65
C SER A 388 8.65 5.39 -21.87
N LEU A 389 9.83 4.82 -22.15
CA LEU A 389 10.67 5.17 -23.31
C LEU A 389 10.29 4.33 -24.55
N ASN A 390 11.09 4.43 -25.62
CA ASN A 390 10.87 3.61 -26.81
C ASN A 390 11.03 2.11 -26.50
N PRO A 391 10.14 1.23 -27.01
CA PRO A 391 10.20 -0.20 -26.72
C PRO A 391 11.52 -0.85 -27.16
N LEU A 392 12.09 -1.66 -26.26
CA LEU A 392 13.30 -2.44 -26.55
C LEU A 392 13.01 -3.64 -27.47
N PRO A 393 13.95 -4.02 -28.36
CA PRO A 393 13.86 -5.27 -29.10
C PRO A 393 13.81 -6.48 -28.15
N SER A 394 13.12 -7.57 -28.54
CA SER A 394 13.00 -8.77 -27.69
C SER A 394 14.35 -9.35 -27.26
N SER A 395 15.38 -9.30 -28.11
CA SER A 395 16.74 -9.73 -27.77
C SER A 395 17.34 -8.96 -26.58
N HIS A 396 17.04 -7.66 -26.47
CA HIS A 396 17.50 -6.81 -25.38
C HIS A 396 16.73 -7.08 -24.10
N LEU A 397 15.42 -7.30 -24.20
CA LEU A 397 14.59 -7.67 -23.04
C LEU A 397 15.02 -9.00 -22.42
N PHE A 398 15.35 -10.01 -23.26
CA PHE A 398 15.94 -11.25 -22.78
C PHE A 398 17.28 -11.02 -22.07
N HIS A 399 18.14 -10.18 -22.65
CA HIS A 399 19.44 -9.86 -22.07
C HIS A 399 19.31 -9.13 -20.74
N LEU A 400 18.48 -8.08 -20.69
CA LEU A 400 18.15 -7.32 -19.48
C LEU A 400 17.66 -8.25 -18.36
N GLY A 401 16.68 -9.11 -18.67
CA GLY A 401 16.10 -10.04 -17.70
C GLY A 401 17.13 -11.03 -17.15
N SER A 402 17.99 -11.57 -18.03
CA SER A 402 19.05 -12.50 -17.63
C SER A 402 20.19 -11.82 -16.86
N LEU A 403 20.64 -10.66 -17.32
CA LEU A 403 21.79 -9.93 -16.75
C LEU A 403 21.50 -9.48 -15.33
N TYR A 404 20.30 -8.95 -15.09
CA TYR A 404 19.89 -8.41 -13.80
C TYR A 404 19.00 -9.36 -13.00
N LYS A 405 18.79 -10.60 -13.49
CA LYS A 405 17.98 -11.66 -12.83
C LYS A 405 16.57 -11.17 -12.46
N LEU A 406 15.96 -10.33 -13.29
CA LEU A 406 14.72 -9.63 -12.97
C LEU A 406 13.50 -10.56 -12.95
N SER A 407 13.52 -11.61 -13.76
CA SER A 407 12.43 -12.58 -13.83
C SER A 407 12.47 -13.59 -12.68
N THR A 408 13.58 -13.70 -11.93
CA THR A 408 13.77 -14.67 -10.85
C THR A 408 14.04 -14.04 -9.48
N THR A 409 14.07 -12.71 -9.39
CA THR A 409 14.22 -11.98 -8.13
C THR A 409 13.12 -12.33 -7.13
N THR A 410 13.48 -12.36 -5.85
CA THR A 410 12.54 -12.53 -4.72
C THR A 410 11.75 -11.25 -4.42
N ASN A 411 12.22 -10.09 -4.89
CA ASN A 411 11.53 -8.83 -4.72
C ASN A 411 10.35 -8.73 -5.70
N ALA A 412 9.14 -8.92 -5.18
CA ALA A 412 7.91 -8.96 -5.97
C ALA A 412 7.61 -7.65 -6.73
N GLU A 413 8.02 -6.50 -6.18
CA GLU A 413 7.84 -5.19 -6.83
C GLU A 413 8.70 -5.09 -8.10
N VAL A 414 9.99 -5.42 -7.99
CA VAL A 414 10.92 -5.42 -9.14
C VAL A 414 10.49 -6.46 -10.19
N ARG A 415 10.09 -7.66 -9.75
CA ARG A 415 9.65 -8.72 -10.66
C ARG A 415 8.38 -8.33 -11.44
N LEU A 416 7.41 -7.71 -10.77
CA LEU A 416 6.20 -7.21 -11.44
C LEU A 416 6.56 -6.17 -12.50
N ARG A 417 7.42 -5.18 -12.19
CA ARG A 417 7.78 -4.13 -13.16
C ARG A 417 8.51 -4.69 -14.37
N PHE A 418 9.34 -5.70 -14.17
CA PHE A 418 9.95 -6.42 -15.29
C PHE A 418 8.90 -7.12 -16.16
N TYR A 419 7.93 -7.83 -15.57
CA TYR A 419 6.86 -8.44 -16.35
C TYR A 419 5.96 -7.42 -17.05
N GLN A 420 5.66 -6.28 -16.42
CA GLN A 420 4.94 -5.19 -17.08
C GLN A 420 5.72 -4.65 -18.29
N LEU A 421 7.05 -4.50 -18.17
CA LEU A 421 7.90 -4.10 -19.28
C LEU A 421 7.93 -5.12 -20.42
N VAL A 422 8.17 -6.41 -20.15
CA VAL A 422 8.34 -7.41 -21.22
C VAL A 422 7.03 -7.86 -21.86
N LEU A 423 5.90 -7.71 -21.17
CA LEU A 423 4.58 -8.07 -21.69
C LEU A 423 3.84 -6.87 -22.33
N ASP A 424 4.46 -5.69 -22.35
CA ASP A 424 3.83 -4.43 -22.81
C ASP A 424 3.41 -4.46 -24.29
N ASP A 425 4.22 -5.06 -25.18
CA ASP A 425 3.81 -5.41 -26.55
C ASP A 425 3.46 -6.91 -26.64
N PRO A 426 2.16 -7.26 -26.67
CA PRO A 426 1.75 -8.66 -26.63
C PRO A 426 2.15 -9.48 -27.85
N ARG A 427 2.59 -8.82 -28.93
CA ARG A 427 3.00 -9.47 -30.18
C ARG A 427 4.48 -9.84 -30.19
N SER A 428 5.28 -9.26 -29.29
CA SER A 428 6.72 -9.45 -29.24
C SER A 428 7.10 -10.88 -28.86
N ASP A 429 8.27 -11.34 -29.30
CA ASP A 429 8.75 -12.69 -28.96
C ASP A 429 9.13 -12.80 -27.49
N ALA A 430 9.61 -11.70 -26.89
CA ALA A 430 9.82 -11.59 -25.45
C ALA A 430 8.51 -11.80 -24.68
N ALA A 431 7.42 -11.14 -25.08
CA ALA A 431 6.13 -11.29 -24.40
C ALA A 431 5.65 -12.75 -24.42
N LYS A 432 5.70 -13.41 -25.58
CA LYS A 432 5.30 -14.81 -25.73
C LYS A 432 6.16 -15.75 -24.89
N ALA A 433 7.46 -15.49 -24.78
CA ALA A 433 8.38 -16.30 -24.01
C ALA A 433 8.18 -16.14 -22.49
N PHE A 434 7.97 -14.91 -22.00
CA PHE A 434 7.83 -14.63 -20.57
C PHE A 434 6.41 -14.81 -20.03
N ALA A 435 5.37 -14.82 -20.87
CA ALA A 435 3.98 -14.95 -20.42
C ALA A 435 3.74 -16.20 -19.54
N ARG A 436 4.35 -17.33 -19.89
CA ARG A 436 4.26 -18.56 -19.08
C ARG A 436 4.96 -18.41 -17.74
N GLU A 437 6.16 -17.84 -17.73
CA GLU A 437 6.91 -17.62 -16.51
C GLU A 437 6.17 -16.66 -15.55
N ALA A 438 5.58 -15.60 -16.09
CA ALA A 438 4.78 -14.64 -15.33
C ALA A 438 3.52 -15.28 -14.73
N ALA A 439 2.78 -16.07 -15.53
CA ALA A 439 1.63 -16.82 -15.03
C ALA A 439 2.03 -17.82 -13.93
N ASN A 440 3.12 -18.56 -14.16
CA ASN A 440 3.67 -19.54 -13.23
C ASN A 440 4.09 -18.91 -11.90
N TRP A 441 4.67 -17.72 -11.94
CA TRP A 441 5.03 -16.96 -10.74
C TRP A 441 3.82 -16.69 -9.85
N VAL A 442 2.73 -16.13 -10.40
CA VAL A 442 1.59 -15.72 -9.57
C VAL A 442 0.73 -16.89 -9.08
N ILE A 443 0.73 -18.02 -9.79
CA ILE A 443 0.09 -19.26 -9.34
C ILE A 443 0.98 -20.08 -8.38
N GLY A 444 2.21 -19.63 -8.11
CA GLY A 444 3.12 -20.33 -7.20
C GLY A 444 3.69 -21.64 -7.76
N GLU A 445 3.82 -21.78 -9.07
CA GLU A 445 4.46 -22.96 -9.65
C GLU A 445 5.95 -22.98 -9.25
N GLY A 446 6.36 -24.03 -8.52
CA GLY A 446 7.69 -24.19 -7.95
C GLY A 446 7.80 -23.80 -6.47
N THR A 447 6.94 -22.90 -5.96
CA THR A 447 6.89 -22.54 -4.53
C THR A 447 5.76 -23.24 -3.78
N GLY A 448 4.71 -23.68 -4.50
CA GLY A 448 3.50 -24.25 -3.92
C GLY A 448 2.57 -23.21 -3.28
N MET A 449 2.87 -21.91 -3.41
CA MET A 449 2.12 -20.83 -2.77
C MET A 449 1.84 -19.71 -3.78
N VAL A 450 0.57 -19.38 -3.96
CA VAL A 450 0.15 -18.28 -4.84
C VAL A 450 0.68 -16.94 -4.34
N VAL A 451 0.91 -16.01 -5.28
CA VAL A 451 1.12 -14.60 -4.96
C VAL A 451 -0.27 -13.95 -4.87
N GLY A 452 -0.87 -13.94 -3.68
CA GLY A 452 -2.25 -13.55 -3.47
C GLY A 452 -2.52 -12.05 -3.57
N ARG A 453 -1.51 -11.20 -3.30
CA ARG A 453 -1.63 -9.74 -3.33
C ARG A 453 -2.12 -9.29 -4.71
N MET A 454 -3.30 -8.67 -4.76
CA MET A 454 -4.01 -8.30 -5.98
C MET A 454 -3.18 -7.39 -6.90
N LYS A 455 -2.36 -6.51 -6.32
CA LYS A 455 -1.37 -5.69 -7.06
C LYS A 455 -0.50 -6.54 -7.98
N PHE A 456 -0.06 -7.72 -7.54
CA PHE A 456 0.80 -8.60 -8.33
C PHE A 456 -0.02 -9.53 -9.23
N CYS A 457 -0.96 -10.29 -8.66
CA CYS A 457 -1.66 -11.32 -9.44
C CYS A 457 -2.59 -10.75 -10.51
N ARG A 458 -3.38 -9.71 -10.21
CA ARG A 458 -4.32 -9.16 -11.21
C ARG A 458 -3.59 -8.54 -12.38
N ASP A 459 -2.59 -7.70 -12.11
CA ASP A 459 -1.82 -7.03 -13.16
C ASP A 459 -1.05 -8.02 -14.02
N THR A 460 -0.47 -9.06 -13.40
CA THR A 460 0.17 -10.15 -14.14
C THR A 460 -0.83 -10.92 -14.99
N PHE A 461 -2.00 -11.30 -14.46
CA PHE A 461 -3.01 -12.03 -15.23
C PHE A 461 -3.56 -11.20 -16.39
N ARG A 462 -3.76 -9.90 -16.22
CA ARG A 462 -4.16 -8.98 -17.30
C ARG A 462 -3.11 -8.93 -18.41
N ALA A 463 -1.83 -8.76 -18.03
CA ALA A 463 -0.73 -8.71 -18.97
C ALA A 463 -0.61 -10.04 -19.75
N VAL A 464 -0.63 -11.18 -19.05
CA VAL A 464 -0.61 -12.51 -19.68
C VAL A 464 -1.83 -12.72 -20.57
N TYR A 465 -3.03 -12.30 -20.15
CA TYR A 465 -4.24 -12.41 -20.97
C TYR A 465 -4.17 -11.60 -22.27
N GLY A 466 -3.47 -10.46 -22.25
CA GLY A 466 -3.18 -9.68 -23.45
C GLY A 466 -2.32 -10.44 -24.47
N VAL A 467 -1.39 -11.27 -23.99
CA VAL A 467 -0.47 -12.09 -24.80
C VAL A 467 -1.10 -13.41 -25.25
N ASP A 468 -1.60 -14.19 -24.30
CA ASP A 468 -2.16 -15.52 -24.48
C ASP A 468 -3.33 -15.74 -23.50
N LYS A 469 -4.55 -15.58 -24.02
CA LYS A 469 -5.79 -15.75 -23.25
C LYS A 469 -5.95 -17.15 -22.69
N ASP A 470 -5.63 -18.17 -23.48
CA ASP A 470 -5.80 -19.57 -23.08
C ASP A 470 -4.83 -19.92 -21.94
N LEU A 471 -3.59 -19.43 -22.01
CA LEU A 471 -2.61 -19.58 -20.95
C LEU A 471 -3.09 -18.91 -19.65
N ALA A 472 -3.51 -17.64 -19.72
CA ALA A 472 -3.98 -16.90 -18.54
C ALA A 472 -5.15 -17.62 -17.85
N VAL A 473 -6.16 -18.02 -18.63
CA VAL A 473 -7.35 -18.71 -18.11
C VAL A 473 -6.98 -20.09 -17.53
N LYS A 474 -6.18 -20.90 -18.24
CA LYS A 474 -5.77 -22.23 -17.74
C LYS A 474 -4.93 -22.13 -16.47
N ALA A 475 -4.00 -21.18 -16.40
CA ALA A 475 -3.17 -20.95 -15.22
C ALA A 475 -4.03 -20.52 -14.02
N PHE A 476 -4.93 -19.55 -14.20
CA PHE A 476 -5.84 -19.13 -13.13
C PHE A 476 -6.74 -20.27 -12.65
N LEU A 477 -7.35 -21.03 -13.57
CA LEU A 477 -8.26 -22.12 -13.21
C LEU A 477 -7.55 -23.25 -12.45
N LYS A 478 -6.25 -23.48 -12.70
CA LYS A 478 -5.43 -24.48 -11.98
C LYS A 478 -5.38 -24.18 -10.48
N GLU A 479 -5.19 -22.91 -10.09
CA GLU A 479 -5.01 -22.48 -8.69
C GLU A 479 -6.13 -21.58 -8.17
N LYS A 480 -7.28 -21.54 -8.87
CA LYS A 480 -8.41 -20.64 -8.58
C LYS A 480 -8.83 -20.62 -7.12
N ASN A 481 -8.82 -21.78 -6.47
CA ASN A 481 -9.28 -21.94 -5.09
C ASN A 481 -8.19 -21.64 -4.05
N SER A 482 -6.95 -21.43 -4.48
CA SER A 482 -5.81 -21.05 -3.65
C SER A 482 -5.76 -19.54 -3.41
N PHE A 483 -6.39 -18.73 -4.28
CA PHE A 483 -6.52 -17.29 -4.13
C PHE A 483 -7.63 -16.91 -3.13
N HIS A 484 -7.45 -15.77 -2.45
CA HIS A 484 -8.49 -15.17 -1.61
C HIS A 484 -9.78 -14.92 -2.43
N PRO A 485 -10.99 -15.10 -1.84
CA PRO A 485 -12.26 -14.95 -2.58
C PRO A 485 -12.42 -13.61 -3.31
N ILE A 486 -11.94 -12.50 -2.74
CA ILE A 486 -11.95 -11.18 -3.41
C ILE A 486 -10.98 -11.18 -4.60
N ALA A 487 -9.73 -11.61 -4.42
CA ALA A 487 -8.77 -11.71 -5.52
C ALA A 487 -9.31 -12.61 -6.64
N ARG A 488 -9.91 -13.75 -6.29
CA ARG A 488 -10.58 -14.65 -7.24
C ARG A 488 -11.68 -13.95 -8.04
N LYS A 489 -12.63 -13.27 -7.37
CA LYS A 489 -13.72 -12.51 -8.01
C LYS A 489 -13.16 -11.46 -8.98
N MET A 490 -12.12 -10.74 -8.58
CA MET A 490 -11.55 -9.69 -9.40
C MET A 490 -10.76 -10.22 -10.59
N ILE A 491 -9.99 -11.31 -10.42
CA ILE A 491 -9.30 -11.99 -11.53
C ILE A 491 -10.33 -12.59 -12.51
N GLU A 492 -11.45 -13.16 -12.03
CA GLU A 492 -12.53 -13.64 -12.91
C GLU A 492 -13.09 -12.52 -13.80
N LYS A 493 -13.34 -11.34 -13.23
CA LYS A 493 -13.75 -10.15 -13.99
C LYS A 493 -12.68 -9.74 -15.01
N ASP A 494 -11.41 -9.65 -14.58
CA ASP A 494 -10.29 -9.26 -15.44
C ASP A 494 -10.09 -10.24 -16.63
N LEU A 495 -10.33 -11.53 -16.42
CA LEU A 495 -10.23 -12.60 -17.42
C LEU A 495 -11.52 -12.84 -18.22
N LYS A 496 -12.57 -12.05 -17.99
CA LYS A 496 -13.89 -12.13 -18.66
C LYS A 496 -14.57 -13.49 -18.48
N LEU A 497 -14.46 -14.05 -17.28
CA LEU A 497 -15.11 -15.32 -16.90
C LEU A 497 -16.50 -15.13 -16.27
N VAL A 498 -16.84 -13.90 -15.90
CA VAL A 498 -18.11 -13.49 -15.28
C VAL A 498 -18.64 -12.18 -15.85
#